data_AF-A0AAW6JUP7-F1
#
_entry.id   AF-A0AAW6JUP7-F1
#
_cell.length_a   1.000
_cell.length_b   1.000
_cell.length_c   1.000
_cell.angle_alpha   90.00
_cell.angle_beta   90.00
_cell.angle_gamma   90.00
#
_symmetry.space_group_name_H-M   'P 1'
#
loop_
_entity.id
_entity.type
_entity.pdbx_description
1 polymer ?
#
loop_
_entity_poly.entity_id
_entity_poly.type
_entity_poly.pdbx_seq_one_letter_code
_entity_poly.pdbx_strand_id
1 'polypeptide(L)'
;MSAKDFFHNAVRLALEKDNWLITNDPLSFTVDGLDFRIDLGAERLLGAEKEGQKIAVEVKSFLGQSEVTEFHTALGQTLNYRTVLRKKEPNRILYLAIGNDIYKEFFLIPFIQEIIA
;
A
#
# COMPACT_ATOMS: atom_id res chain seq x y z
N MET A 1 -10.13 -18.31 3.08
CA MET A 1 -9.15 -17.20 3.04
C MET A 1 -9.51 -16.35 1.84
N SER A 2 -9.69 -15.03 2.00
CA SER A 2 -10.00 -14.14 0.88
C SER A 2 -8.78 -14.03 -0.06
N ALA A 3 -9.00 -13.76 -1.34
CA ALA A 3 -7.89 -13.44 -2.25
C ALA A 3 -7.06 -12.26 -1.72
N LYS A 4 -7.71 -11.27 -1.10
CA LYS A 4 -7.03 -10.13 -0.46
C LYS A 4 -6.10 -10.57 0.67
N ASP A 5 -6.52 -11.51 1.51
CA ASP A 5 -5.69 -12.06 2.59
C ASP A 5 -4.48 -12.81 2.02
N PHE A 6 -4.63 -13.48 0.87
CA PHE A 6 -3.53 -14.18 0.21
C PHE A 6 -2.43 -13.21 -0.25
N PHE A 7 -2.78 -12.14 -0.96
CA PHE A 7 -1.80 -11.14 -1.42
C PHE A 7 -1.15 -10.41 -0.25
N HIS A 8 -1.92 -10.06 0.77
CA HIS A 8 -1.39 -9.44 1.99
C HIS A 8 -0.34 -10.31 2.68
N ASN A 9 -0.65 -11.59 2.89
CA ASN A 9 0.26 -12.54 3.50
C ASN A 9 1.50 -12.78 2.63
N ALA A 10 1.34 -12.81 1.29
CA ALA A 10 2.46 -12.96 0.37
C ALA A 10 3.45 -11.78 0.47
N VAL A 11 2.95 -10.55 0.52
CA VAL A 11 3.79 -9.34 0.69
C VAL A 11 4.47 -9.35 2.06
N ARG A 12 3.73 -9.66 3.12
CA ARG A 12 4.30 -9.78 4.47
C ARG A 12 5.46 -10.77 4.52
N LEU A 13 5.25 -11.99 4.01
CA LEU A 13 6.27 -13.03 3.97
C LEU A 13 7.48 -12.63 3.10
N ALA A 14 7.26 -11.90 2.00
CA ALA A 14 8.35 -11.40 1.16
C ALA A 14 9.22 -10.37 1.91
N LEU A 15 8.59 -9.45 2.64
CA LEU A 15 9.28 -8.48 3.50
C LEU A 15 10.08 -9.20 4.61
N GLU A 16 9.46 -10.13 5.33
CA GLU A 16 10.12 -10.90 6.40
C GLU A 16 11.32 -11.71 5.86
N LYS A 17 11.20 -12.32 4.67
CA LYS A 17 12.31 -13.03 4.00
C LYS A 17 13.44 -12.12 3.57
N ASP A 18 13.15 -10.86 3.27
CA ASP A 18 14.15 -9.83 3.01
C ASP A 18 14.62 -9.13 4.30
N ASN A 19 14.39 -9.74 5.48
CA ASN A 19 14.82 -9.22 6.79
C ASN A 19 14.21 -7.86 7.18
N TRP A 20 13.03 -7.54 6.66
CA TRP A 20 12.22 -6.45 7.20
C TRP A 20 11.49 -6.93 8.45
N LEU A 21 11.57 -6.15 9.53
CA LEU A 21 10.77 -6.36 10.72
C LEU A 21 9.38 -5.76 10.51
N ILE A 22 8.33 -6.58 10.54
CA ILE A 22 6.94 -6.09 10.53
C ILE A 22 6.64 -5.43 11.88
N THR A 23 6.41 -4.12 11.89
CA THR A 23 6.10 -3.35 13.11
C THR A 23 4.60 -3.26 13.37
N ASN A 24 3.78 -3.23 12.32
CA ASN A 24 2.33 -3.07 12.42
C ASN A 24 1.63 -3.81 11.27
N ASP A 25 0.56 -4.52 11.62
CA ASP A 25 -0.32 -5.19 10.65
C ASP A 25 -1.73 -5.33 11.26
N PRO A 26 -2.65 -4.34 11.06
CA PRO A 26 -2.49 -3.15 10.22
C PRO A 26 -1.78 -1.98 10.93
N LEU A 27 -1.14 -1.12 10.14
CA LEU A 27 -0.71 0.23 10.49
C LEU A 27 -1.91 1.19 10.40
N SER A 28 -2.30 1.78 11.53
CA SER A 28 -3.48 2.64 11.63
C SER A 28 -3.13 4.03 12.16
N PHE A 29 -3.84 5.05 11.67
CA PHE A 29 -3.66 6.43 12.10
C PHE A 29 -5.01 7.10 12.36
N THR A 30 -5.04 7.93 13.40
CA THR A 30 -6.14 8.88 13.63
C THR A 30 -5.62 10.30 13.42
N VAL A 31 -6.28 11.05 12.54
CA VAL A 31 -5.92 12.44 12.23
C VAL A 31 -7.18 13.29 12.20
N ASP A 32 -7.20 14.35 13.00
CA ASP A 32 -8.29 15.34 13.01
C ASP A 32 -9.70 14.70 13.17
N GLY A 33 -9.79 13.59 13.92
CA GLY A 33 -11.02 12.84 14.17
C GLY A 33 -11.37 11.74 13.14
N LEU A 34 -10.57 11.58 12.08
CA LEU A 34 -10.74 10.53 11.07
C LEU A 34 -9.85 9.32 11.39
N ASP A 35 -10.42 8.11 11.34
CA ASP A 35 -9.69 6.84 11.45
C ASP A 35 -9.40 6.33 10.04
N PHE A 36 -8.16 6.52 9.60
CA PHE A 36 -7.72 6.21 8.23
C PHE A 36 -7.67 4.71 7.91
N ARG A 37 -7.84 3.82 8.90
CA ARG A 37 -8.05 2.39 8.66
C ARG A 37 -9.50 2.10 8.24
N ILE A 38 -10.45 2.81 8.84
CA ILE A 38 -11.89 2.55 8.68
C ILE A 38 -12.43 3.39 7.51
N ASP A 39 -12.09 4.68 7.47
CA ASP A 39 -12.74 5.66 6.60
C ASP A 39 -12.30 5.58 5.13
N LEU A 40 -11.12 5.00 4.85
CA LEU A 40 -10.64 4.85 3.47
C LEU A 40 -11.14 3.59 2.77
N GLY A 41 -11.78 2.65 3.49
CA GLY A 41 -12.09 1.32 2.97
C GLY A 41 -10.87 0.62 2.35
N ALA A 42 -9.67 1.07 2.71
CA ALA A 42 -8.41 0.64 2.14
C ALA A 42 -8.00 -0.68 2.76
N GLU A 43 -7.21 -1.42 1.99
CA GLU A 43 -6.72 -2.71 2.46
C GLU A 43 -5.69 -2.48 3.56
N ARG A 44 -5.30 -3.53 4.27
CA ARG A 44 -4.49 -3.42 5.49
C ARG A 44 -3.10 -2.86 5.16
N LEU A 45 -2.88 -1.58 5.49
CA LEU A 45 -1.56 -0.96 5.38
C LEU A 45 -0.56 -1.68 6.31
N LEU A 46 0.56 -2.15 5.79
CA LEU A 46 1.62 -2.81 6.55
C LEU A 46 2.66 -1.80 6.99
N GLY A 47 3.11 -1.86 8.25
CA GLY A 47 4.28 -1.14 8.72
C GLY A 47 5.48 -2.07 8.83
N ALA A 48 6.62 -1.70 8.26
CA ALA A 48 7.85 -2.46 8.39
C ALA A 48 9.10 -1.57 8.57
N GLU A 49 10.17 -2.15 9.12
CA GLU A 49 11.44 -1.46 9.36
C GLU A 49 12.65 -2.37 9.07
N LYS A 50 13.71 -1.81 8.48
CA LYS A 50 14.99 -2.48 8.24
C LYS A 50 16.12 -1.45 8.31
N GLU A 51 17.12 -1.70 9.14
CA GLU A 51 18.33 -0.84 9.26
C GLU A 51 18.01 0.67 9.46
N GLY A 52 17.00 0.98 10.26
CA GLY A 52 16.55 2.36 10.53
C GLY A 52 15.68 2.97 9.42
N GLN A 53 15.46 2.28 8.30
CA GLN A 53 14.51 2.67 7.27
C GLN A 53 13.11 2.17 7.63
N LYS A 54 12.12 3.06 7.62
CA LYS A 54 10.72 2.72 7.89
C LYS A 54 9.91 2.80 6.61
N ILE A 55 9.09 1.78 6.37
CA ILE A 55 8.15 1.76 5.25
C ILE A 55 6.72 1.49 5.72
N ALA A 56 5.78 2.05 4.98
CA ALA A 56 4.39 1.66 4.97
C ALA A 56 4.09 1.01 3.61
N VAL A 57 3.40 -0.11 3.56
CA VAL A 57 3.11 -0.84 2.33
C VAL A 57 1.62 -1.05 2.19
N GLU A 58 1.00 -0.39 1.21
CA GLU A 58 -0.38 -0.65 0.81
C GLU A 58 -0.39 -1.78 -0.20
N VAL A 59 -1.09 -2.87 0.09
CA VAL A 59 -1.18 -4.03 -0.79
C VAL A 59 -2.40 -3.91 -1.68
N LYS A 60 -2.23 -4.07 -3.00
CA LYS A 60 -3.33 -4.10 -3.97
C LYS A 60 -3.26 -5.35 -4.85
N SER A 61 -4.37 -6.07 -4.89
CA SER A 61 -4.48 -7.32 -5.62
C SER A 61 -4.85 -7.16 -7.10
N PHE A 62 -5.54 -6.06 -7.49
CA PHE A 62 -5.97 -5.80 -8.87
C PHE A 62 -6.79 -6.97 -9.48
N LEU A 63 -7.71 -7.54 -8.68
CA LEU A 63 -8.56 -8.69 -9.06
C LEU A 63 -10.00 -8.29 -9.39
N GLY A 64 -10.31 -6.99 -9.34
CA GLY A 64 -11.60 -6.44 -9.68
C GLY A 64 -11.87 -6.49 -11.18
N GLN A 65 -13.03 -5.96 -11.57
CA GLN A 65 -13.48 -5.99 -12.96
C GLN A 65 -12.77 -4.98 -13.86
N SER A 66 -12.04 -4.01 -13.29
CA SER A 66 -11.41 -2.91 -14.03
C SER A 66 -10.17 -2.43 -13.28
N GLU A 67 -9.02 -2.61 -13.93
CA GLU A 67 -7.72 -2.16 -13.45
C GLU A 67 -7.68 -0.64 -13.29
N VAL A 68 -8.34 0.09 -14.19
CA VAL A 68 -8.46 1.57 -14.13
C VAL A 68 -9.25 2.01 -12.89
N THR A 69 -10.35 1.33 -12.58
CA THR A 69 -11.17 1.66 -11.40
C THR A 69 -10.40 1.39 -10.11
N GLU A 70 -9.70 0.26 -10.04
CA GLU A 70 -8.84 -0.08 -8.91
C GLU A 70 -7.65 0.88 -8.79
N PHE A 71 -7.06 1.29 -9.91
CA PHE A 71 -6.00 2.29 -9.96
C PHE A 71 -6.46 3.63 -9.41
N HIS A 72 -7.65 4.12 -9.77
CA HIS A 72 -8.19 5.36 -9.21
C HIS A 72 -8.36 5.29 -7.69
N THR A 73 -8.83 4.14 -7.19
CA THR A 73 -8.98 3.91 -5.75
C THR A 73 -7.62 3.86 -5.05
N ALA A 74 -6.66 3.11 -5.60
CA ALA A 74 -5.31 3.00 -5.08
C ALA A 74 -4.60 4.37 -5.06
N LEU A 75 -4.76 5.17 -6.11
CA LEU A 75 -4.21 6.52 -6.21
C LEU A 75 -4.78 7.43 -5.12
N GLY A 76 -6.11 7.47 -4.96
CA GLY A 76 -6.77 8.27 -3.92
C GLY A 76 -6.32 7.88 -2.51
N GLN A 77 -6.27 6.58 -2.22
CA GLN A 77 -5.81 6.07 -0.92
C GLN A 77 -4.33 6.39 -0.68
N THR A 78 -3.48 6.25 -1.70
CA THR A 78 -2.05 6.59 -1.61
C THR A 78 -1.84 8.06 -1.28
N LEU A 79 -2.58 8.97 -1.90
CA LEU A 79 -2.51 10.41 -1.61
C LEU A 79 -2.90 10.73 -0.16
N ASN A 80 -3.95 10.07 0.33
CA ASN A 80 -4.42 10.23 1.70
C ASN A 80 -3.40 9.70 2.72
N TYR A 81 -2.89 8.47 2.55
CA TYR A 81 -1.88 7.91 3.43
C TYR A 81 -0.57 8.70 3.40
N ARG A 82 -0.11 9.14 2.24
CA ARG A 82 1.08 9.99 2.13
C ARG A 82 0.90 11.29 2.94
N THR A 83 -0.29 11.89 2.90
CA THR A 83 -0.59 13.09 3.68
C THR A 83 -0.56 12.83 5.19
N VAL A 84 -1.11 11.70 5.63
CA VAL A 84 -1.09 11.27 7.04
C VAL A 84 0.34 10.98 7.51
N LEU A 85 1.12 10.23 6.73
CA LEU A 85 2.49 9.88 7.06
C LEU A 85 3.37 11.12 7.18
N ARG A 86 3.26 12.09 6.26
CA ARG A 86 3.97 13.39 6.40
C ARG A 86 3.65 14.11 7.71
N LYS A 87 2.42 13.98 8.24
CA LYS A 87 2.01 14.62 9.50
C LYS A 87 2.45 13.83 10.74
N LYS A 88 2.40 12.49 10.70
CA LYS A 88 2.55 11.62 11.88
C LYS A 88 3.87 10.87 11.95
N GLU A 89 4.36 10.39 10.82
CA GLU A 89 5.60 9.61 10.70
C GLU A 89 6.37 10.02 9.42
N PRO A 90 6.93 11.24 9.37
CA PRO A 90 7.50 11.80 8.14
C PRO A 90 8.69 11.03 7.57
N ASN A 91 9.34 10.21 8.40
CA ASN A 91 10.48 9.36 8.01
C ASN A 91 10.03 7.98 7.49
N ARG A 92 8.73 7.69 7.44
CA ARG A 92 8.20 6.44 6.91
C ARG A 92 7.77 6.63 5.45
N ILE A 93 8.39 5.88 4.54
CA ILE A 93 8.12 5.94 3.10
C ILE A 93 6.93 5.03 2.75
N LEU A 94 5.97 5.54 1.98
CA LEU A 94 4.83 4.76 1.50
C LEU A 94 5.17 4.07 0.17
N TYR A 95 4.91 2.77 0.09
CA TYR A 95 4.99 1.96 -1.12
C TYR A 95 3.63 1.34 -1.43
N LEU A 96 3.36 1.17 -2.73
CA LEU A 96 2.22 0.39 -3.23
C LEU A 96 2.75 -0.97 -3.72
N ALA A 97 2.38 -2.06 -3.04
CA ALA A 97 2.71 -3.41 -3.45
C ALA A 97 1.64 -3.96 -4.39
N ILE A 98 2.08 -4.42 -5.55
CA ILE A 98 1.24 -4.95 -6.63
C ILE A 98 1.83 -6.26 -7.18
N GLY A 99 1.00 -7.06 -7.84
CA GLY A 99 1.48 -8.24 -8.57
C GLY A 99 2.44 -7.88 -9.70
N ASN A 100 3.34 -8.80 -10.03
CA ASN A 100 4.27 -8.61 -11.15
C ASN A 100 3.54 -8.56 -12.51
N ASP A 101 2.45 -9.31 -12.65
CA ASP A 101 1.67 -9.36 -13.89
C ASP A 101 0.99 -8.00 -14.14
N ILE A 102 0.28 -7.46 -13.14
CA ILE A 102 -0.33 -6.13 -13.25
C ILE A 102 0.72 -5.01 -13.42
N TYR A 103 1.90 -5.15 -12.81
CA TYR A 103 2.99 -4.20 -13.04
C TYR A 103 3.36 -4.15 -14.53
N LYS A 104 3.54 -5.31 -15.16
CA LYS A 104 3.96 -5.43 -16.56
C LYS A 104 2.86 -5.06 -17.55
N GLU A 105 1.62 -5.43 -17.26
CA GLU A 105 0.49 -5.30 -18.19
C GLU A 105 -0.18 -3.92 -18.10
N PHE A 106 -0.29 -3.35 -16.89
CA PHE A 106 -1.00 -2.10 -16.66
C PHE A 106 -0.07 -0.95 -16.27
N PHE A 107 0.79 -1.13 -15.27
CA PHE A 107 1.60 -0.01 -14.78
C PHE A 107 2.68 0.43 -15.75
N LEU A 108 3.22 -0.45 -16.61
CA LEU A 108 4.19 -0.06 -17.65
C LEU A 108 3.57 0.67 -18.86
N ILE A 109 2.24 0.80 -18.92
CA ILE A 109 1.58 1.61 -19.97
C ILE A 109 2.07 3.07 -19.83
N PRO A 110 2.55 3.73 -20.91
CA PRO A 110 3.13 5.07 -20.83
C PRO A 110 2.22 6.10 -20.15
N PHE A 111 0.92 6.07 -20.44
CA PHE A 111 -0.05 6.93 -19.80
C PHE A 111 -0.17 6.72 -18.29
N ILE A 112 -0.07 5.48 -17.80
CA ILE A 112 -0.09 5.19 -16.36
C ILE A 112 1.23 5.63 -15.71
N GLN A 113 2.37 5.43 -16.40
CA GLN A 113 3.67 5.95 -15.95
C GLN A 113 3.66 7.47 -15.79
N GLU A 114 3.04 8.21 -16.72
CA GLU A 114 2.88 9.67 -16.63
C GLU A 114 2.08 10.11 -15.40
N ILE A 115 1.12 9.30 -14.94
CA ILE A 115 0.30 9.63 -13.75
C ILE A 115 1.07 9.37 -12.45
N ILE A 116 1.97 8.40 -12.42
CA ILE A 116 2.70 8.01 -11.20
C ILE A 116 4.08 8.67 -11.05
N ALA A 117 4.57 9.36 -12.10
CA ALA A 117 5.83 10.11 -12.10
C ALA A 117 5.76 11.37 -11.20
#